data_AF-A0A0C3F1L1-F1
#
_entry.id   AF-A0A0C3F1L1-F1
#
_cell.length_a   1.000
_cell.length_b   1.000
_cell.length_c   1.000
_cell.angle_alpha   90.00
_cell.angle_beta   90.00
_cell.angle_gamma   90.00
#
_symmetry.space_group_name_H-M   'P 1'
#
loop_
_entity.id
_entity.type
_entity.pdbx_description
1 polymer ?
#
loop_
_entity_poly.entity_id
_entity_poly.type
_entity_poly.pdbx_seq_one_letter_code
_entity_poly.pdbx_strand_id
1 'polypeptide(L)'
;MVQSSNAKRSPEAQHKRYIRSITSNTQKWDAQVPTFTLDVVWETLANRPKNSAKDKAAGEKVMKEMADWPADACSGRWTDRNGRLLLAYFADHIEQPQPSVNMAPTAYHTGPGGPLGRTEQDIEAARASGARTFCHGLLPSHIEGMVQASQFLHSKLHPVVNERDIRHPDEEILFYDINKEFIPREGIRYTPGAERTGVTHLVDAWFAQAHHGKNHAMTPSSDMFRSCSAAQGLDWYYEATKPMVEHLDLMFKVSFPVQYQEYQAAFDAGQFVRNNPGPWLGRVIVHKVQVLLHQDGEDGKNAATGITNGGFYRGGGGGGELYLPDIRLKLKYKPGDVVIFLAGDLYHAVEFWEPSGPVNDDGVTPGQVGFVFFSPEKSLKALKGKEKGWFRATFGGAWPSVKNLFRI
;
A
#
# COMPACT_ATOMS: atom_id res chain seq x y z
N MET A 1 -22.72 31.67 -32.12
CA MET A 1 -21.57 30.85 -31.70
C MET A 1 -21.06 31.40 -30.39
N VAL A 2 -21.35 30.74 -29.26
CA VAL A 2 -20.78 31.12 -27.97
C VAL A 2 -19.39 30.50 -27.91
N GLN A 3 -18.35 31.29 -28.20
CA GLN A 3 -16.98 30.91 -27.89
C GLN A 3 -16.87 30.84 -26.37
N SER A 4 -17.11 29.65 -25.81
CA SER A 4 -16.80 29.34 -24.42
C SER A 4 -15.29 29.48 -24.23
N SER A 5 -14.84 30.65 -23.81
CA SER A 5 -13.46 30.91 -23.39
C SER A 5 -13.18 30.09 -22.12
N ASN A 6 -12.82 28.81 -22.30
CA ASN A 6 -12.25 28.00 -21.24
C ASN A 6 -10.84 28.54 -20.96
N ALA A 7 -10.76 29.65 -20.22
CA ALA A 7 -9.51 30.11 -19.64
C ALA A 7 -8.91 28.95 -18.84
N LYS A 8 -7.76 28.44 -19.28
CA LYS A 8 -7.06 27.35 -18.60
C LYS A 8 -6.76 27.81 -17.17
N ARG A 9 -7.28 27.09 -16.18
CA ARG A 9 -7.02 27.38 -14.76
C ARG A 9 -5.53 27.21 -14.45
N SER A 10 -4.99 28.01 -13.52
CA SER A 10 -3.62 27.84 -13.04
C SER A 10 -3.41 26.46 -12.39
N PRO A 11 -2.18 25.91 -12.37
CA PRO A 11 -1.88 24.64 -11.71
C PRO A 11 -2.33 24.60 -10.24
N GLU A 12 -2.15 25.69 -9.49
CA GLU A 12 -2.59 25.80 -8.10
C GLU A 12 -4.12 25.68 -7.97
N ALA A 13 -4.88 26.32 -8.86
CA ALA A 13 -6.34 26.23 -8.86
C ALA A 13 -6.84 24.83 -9.25
N GLN A 14 -6.13 24.14 -10.15
CA GLN A 14 -6.42 22.74 -10.49
C GLN A 14 -6.14 21.82 -9.30
N HIS A 15 -5.00 22.01 -8.63
CA HIS A 15 -4.62 21.26 -7.43
C HIS A 15 -5.59 21.49 -6.26
N LYS A 16 -5.98 22.73 -5.97
CA LYS A 16 -7.00 23.02 -4.93
C LYS A 16 -8.34 22.35 -5.22
N ARG A 17 -8.77 22.31 -6.49
CA ARG A 17 -9.98 21.58 -6.91
C ARG A 17 -9.80 20.08 -6.70
N TYR A 18 -8.65 19.55 -7.07
CA TYR A 18 -8.31 18.15 -6.86
C TYR A 18 -8.42 17.78 -5.38
N ILE A 19 -7.72 18.50 -4.49
CA ILE A 19 -7.78 18.28 -3.03
C ILE A 19 -9.22 18.35 -2.49
N ARG A 20 -10.02 19.32 -2.93
CA ARG A 20 -11.44 19.41 -2.54
C ARG A 20 -12.25 18.19 -2.98
N SER A 21 -11.99 17.70 -4.19
CA SER A 21 -12.67 16.53 -4.76
C SER A 21 -12.35 15.28 -3.95
N ILE A 22 -11.08 15.00 -3.69
CA ILE A 22 -10.67 13.82 -2.91
C ILE A 22 -11.12 13.93 -1.46
N THR A 23 -11.08 15.12 -0.84
CA THR A 23 -11.63 15.35 0.51
C THR A 23 -13.12 15.00 0.56
N SER A 24 -13.90 15.48 -0.41
CA SER A 24 -15.32 15.18 -0.48
C SER A 24 -15.57 13.68 -0.67
N ASN A 25 -14.74 13.00 -1.46
CA ASN A 25 -14.85 11.55 -1.68
C ASN A 25 -14.56 10.76 -0.40
N THR A 26 -13.48 11.08 0.31
CA THR A 26 -13.12 10.39 1.56
C THR A 26 -14.14 10.67 2.66
N GLN A 27 -14.72 11.86 2.73
CA GLN A 27 -15.82 12.16 3.66
C GLN A 27 -17.10 11.37 3.35
N LYS A 28 -17.39 11.14 2.06
CA LYS A 28 -18.51 10.25 1.67
C LYS A 28 -18.24 8.81 2.08
N TRP A 29 -17.01 8.32 1.85
CA TRP A 29 -16.61 7.01 2.37
C TRP A 29 -16.87 6.96 3.87
N ASP A 30 -16.44 7.98 4.61
CA ASP A 30 -16.60 8.02 6.07
C ASP A 30 -18.08 7.95 6.50
N ALA A 31 -18.93 8.72 5.84
CA ALA A 31 -20.34 8.81 6.19
C ALA A 31 -21.17 7.59 5.74
N GLN A 32 -20.75 6.88 4.69
CA GLN A 32 -21.63 5.94 3.98
C GLN A 32 -21.19 4.48 4.06
N VAL A 33 -19.91 4.17 4.26
CA VAL A 33 -19.49 2.77 4.19
C VAL A 33 -19.88 1.99 5.45
N PRO A 34 -20.32 0.73 5.29
CA PRO A 34 -20.70 -0.10 6.42
C PRO A 34 -19.50 -0.41 7.33
N THR A 35 -19.81 -0.63 8.60
CA THR A 35 -18.87 -1.16 9.59
C THR A 35 -19.29 -2.57 9.98
N PHE A 36 -18.35 -3.50 9.86
CA PHE A 36 -18.51 -4.89 10.21
C PHE A 36 -17.74 -5.19 11.50
N THR A 37 -18.40 -5.84 12.45
CA THR A 37 -17.77 -6.32 13.68
C THR A 37 -17.42 -7.80 13.52
N LEU A 38 -16.14 -8.11 13.72
CA LEU A 38 -15.57 -9.43 13.57
C LEU A 38 -15.48 -10.14 14.92
N ASP A 39 -15.60 -11.46 14.94
CA ASP A 39 -15.45 -12.28 16.15
C ASP A 39 -13.97 -12.52 16.52
N VAL A 40 -13.18 -11.45 16.56
CA VAL A 40 -11.76 -11.45 16.92
C VAL A 40 -11.50 -10.35 17.94
N VAL A 41 -10.39 -10.45 18.66
CA VAL A 41 -9.91 -9.44 19.60
C VAL A 41 -8.51 -9.05 19.15
N TRP A 42 -8.28 -7.77 18.88
CA TRP A 42 -7.01 -7.27 18.35
C TRP A 42 -5.81 -7.66 19.23
N GLU A 43 -5.96 -7.60 20.55
CA GLU A 43 -4.89 -7.91 21.51
C GLU A 43 -4.38 -9.35 21.33
N THR A 44 -5.23 -10.30 20.95
CA THR A 44 -4.83 -11.68 20.66
C THR A 44 -3.94 -11.73 19.41
N LEU A 45 -4.32 -10.99 18.36
CA LEU A 45 -3.55 -10.91 17.11
C LEU A 45 -2.20 -10.20 17.33
N ALA A 46 -2.19 -9.08 18.04
CA ALA A 46 -1.01 -8.26 18.25
C ALA A 46 0.04 -8.90 19.18
N ASN A 47 -0.37 -9.84 20.05
CA ASN A 47 0.52 -10.48 21.01
C ASN A 47 1.05 -11.84 20.58
N ARG A 48 0.62 -12.38 19.45
CA ARG A 48 1.16 -13.65 18.95
C ARG A 48 2.60 -13.50 18.45
N PRO A 49 3.40 -14.58 18.47
CA PRO A 49 4.71 -14.57 17.83
C PRO A 49 4.59 -14.28 16.34
N LYS A 50 5.28 -13.24 15.87
CA LYS A 50 5.19 -12.82 14.46
C LYS A 50 5.84 -13.85 13.54
N ASN A 51 5.19 -14.15 12.41
CA ASN A 51 5.73 -15.04 11.37
C ASN A 51 6.18 -16.42 11.89
N SER A 52 5.55 -16.95 12.94
CA SER A 52 5.84 -18.29 13.43
C SER A 52 5.47 -19.33 12.36
N ALA A 53 6.26 -20.41 12.24
CA ALA A 53 5.97 -21.46 11.26
C ALA A 53 4.58 -22.09 11.48
N LYS A 54 4.18 -22.22 12.75
CA LYS A 54 2.86 -22.74 13.15
C LYS A 54 1.73 -21.82 12.68
N ASP A 55 1.84 -20.52 12.91
CA ASP A 55 0.78 -19.57 12.57
C ASP A 55 0.71 -19.33 11.06
N LYS A 56 1.86 -19.33 10.36
CA LYS A 56 1.91 -19.35 8.88
C LYS A 56 1.17 -20.56 8.31
N ALA A 57 1.49 -21.77 8.77
CA ALA A 57 0.81 -22.99 8.31
C ALA A 57 -0.71 -22.97 8.60
N ALA A 58 -1.11 -22.41 9.74
CA ALA A 58 -2.53 -22.22 10.05
C ALA A 58 -3.21 -21.23 9.10
N GLY A 59 -2.57 -20.10 8.80
CA GLY A 59 -3.08 -19.11 7.85
C GLY A 59 -3.15 -19.65 6.42
N GLU A 60 -2.14 -20.41 5.97
CA GLU A 60 -2.14 -21.08 4.66
C GLU A 60 -3.29 -22.09 4.53
N LYS A 61 -3.57 -22.83 5.60
CA LYS A 61 -4.72 -23.74 5.63
C LYS A 61 -6.03 -22.95 5.44
N VAL A 62 -6.19 -21.83 6.13
CA VAL A 62 -7.37 -20.98 6.00
C VAL A 62 -7.45 -20.36 4.60
N MET A 63 -6.34 -19.93 4.00
CA MET A 63 -6.31 -19.46 2.61
C MET A 63 -6.80 -20.52 1.62
N LYS A 64 -6.36 -21.79 1.79
CA LYS A 64 -6.85 -22.90 0.97
C LYS A 64 -8.37 -23.11 1.11
N GLU A 65 -8.91 -22.95 2.32
CA GLU A 65 -10.36 -22.98 2.54
C GLU A 65 -11.07 -21.82 1.82
N MET A 66 -10.40 -20.66 1.72
CA MET A 66 -10.92 -19.43 1.13
C MET A 66 -10.76 -19.32 -0.39
N ALA A 67 -10.05 -20.25 -1.04
CA ALA A 67 -9.68 -20.14 -2.46
C ALA A 67 -10.90 -19.89 -3.35
N ASP A 68 -11.94 -20.72 -3.18
CA ASP A 68 -13.18 -20.64 -3.97
C ASP A 68 -14.22 -19.67 -3.40
N TRP A 69 -13.89 -18.95 -2.31
CA TRP A 69 -14.82 -17.98 -1.75
C TRP A 69 -14.97 -16.79 -2.71
N PRO A 70 -16.13 -16.15 -2.78
CA PRO A 70 -16.26 -14.89 -3.50
C PRO A 70 -15.54 -13.76 -2.73
N ALA A 71 -14.79 -12.92 -3.44
CA ALA A 71 -14.12 -11.75 -2.86
C ALA A 71 -15.10 -10.58 -2.66
N ASP A 72 -14.95 -9.85 -1.54
CA ASP A 72 -15.63 -8.57 -1.32
C ASP A 72 -14.98 -7.49 -2.20
N ALA A 73 -15.77 -6.86 -3.05
CA ALA A 73 -15.33 -5.80 -3.96
C ALA A 73 -15.82 -4.41 -3.53
N CYS A 74 -16.49 -4.31 -2.38
CA CYS A 74 -17.06 -3.07 -1.88
C CYS A 74 -16.25 -2.47 -0.72
N SER A 75 -16.29 -1.14 -0.63
CA SER A 75 -15.74 -0.38 0.49
C SER A 75 -16.37 -0.81 1.83
N GLY A 76 -15.58 -0.74 2.91
CA GLY A 76 -16.05 -1.11 4.25
C GLY A 76 -15.02 -0.84 5.34
N ARG A 77 -15.48 -1.01 6.59
CA ARG A 77 -14.64 -1.02 7.80
C ARG A 77 -14.81 -2.34 8.53
N TRP A 78 -13.72 -2.90 9.01
CA TRP A 78 -13.75 -4.12 9.82
C TRP A 78 -13.13 -3.83 11.17
N THR A 79 -13.94 -4.05 12.20
CA THR A 79 -13.60 -3.82 13.60
C THR A 79 -13.53 -5.14 14.35
N ASP A 80 -12.73 -5.19 15.40
CA ASP A 80 -12.75 -6.32 16.35
C ASP A 80 -14.01 -6.25 17.25
N ARG A 81 -14.17 -7.23 18.14
CA ARG A 81 -15.31 -7.28 19.09
C ARG A 81 -15.41 -6.07 20.02
N ASN A 82 -14.31 -5.35 20.22
CA ASN A 82 -14.23 -4.18 21.08
C ASN A 82 -14.42 -2.87 20.28
N GLY A 83 -14.76 -2.95 19.00
CA GLY A 83 -14.95 -1.80 18.12
C GLY A 83 -13.65 -1.18 17.60
N ARG A 84 -12.50 -1.83 17.80
CA ARG A 84 -11.22 -1.34 17.29
C ARG A 84 -11.14 -1.61 15.79
N LEU A 85 -10.84 -0.58 15.00
CA LEU A 85 -10.63 -0.74 13.56
C LEU A 85 -9.37 -1.59 13.29
N LEU A 86 -9.56 -2.66 12.52
CA LEU A 86 -8.50 -3.56 12.04
C LEU A 86 -8.14 -3.27 10.58
N LEU A 87 -9.14 -2.91 9.77
CA LEU A 87 -9.01 -2.71 8.33
C LEU A 87 -10.04 -1.71 7.80
N ALA A 88 -9.59 -0.84 6.89
CA ALA A 88 -10.41 0.03 6.06
C ALA A 88 -10.13 -0.29 4.58
N TYR A 89 -11.19 -0.50 3.79
CA TYR A 89 -11.10 -0.76 2.36
C TYR A 89 -11.82 0.34 1.57
N PHE A 90 -11.09 0.96 0.64
CA PHE A 90 -11.57 1.98 -0.27
C PHE A 90 -11.62 1.38 -1.67
N ALA A 91 -12.82 1.03 -2.09
CA ALA A 91 -13.08 0.35 -3.36
C ALA A 91 -14.37 0.92 -3.97
N ASP A 92 -15.00 0.16 -4.87
CA ASP A 92 -16.36 0.46 -5.30
C ASP A 92 -17.35 0.40 -4.13
N HIS A 93 -18.53 0.99 -4.28
CA HIS A 93 -19.60 0.96 -3.28
C HIS A 93 -20.94 1.12 -3.98
N ILE A 94 -21.88 0.23 -3.69
CA ILE A 94 -23.26 0.33 -4.15
C ILE A 94 -24.01 1.22 -3.16
N GLU A 95 -24.60 2.31 -3.63
CA GLU A 95 -25.47 3.16 -2.82
C GLU A 95 -26.77 2.40 -2.53
N GLN A 96 -26.78 1.62 -1.45
CA GLN A 96 -28.03 1.07 -0.93
C GLN A 96 -28.70 2.14 -0.05
N PRO A 97 -30.04 2.25 -0.05
CA PRO A 97 -30.75 3.05 0.94
C PRO A 97 -30.46 2.44 2.30
N GLN A 98 -29.51 3.03 3.03
CA GLN A 98 -28.99 2.55 4.32
C GLN A 98 -30.13 1.96 5.15
N PRO A 99 -30.34 0.63 5.16
CA PRO A 99 -30.90 0.10 6.36
C PRO A 99 -29.77 0.36 7.36
N SER A 100 -30.05 0.97 8.50
CA SER A 100 -29.17 0.80 9.63
C SER A 100 -29.17 -0.70 9.92
N VAL A 101 -28.43 -1.49 9.14
CA VAL A 101 -28.22 -2.88 9.43
C VAL A 101 -27.21 -2.81 10.57
N ASN A 102 -27.76 -2.59 11.77
CA ASN A 102 -27.33 -3.34 12.93
C ASN A 102 -27.58 -4.81 12.56
N MET A 103 -26.78 -5.34 11.62
CA MET A 103 -26.57 -6.77 11.56
C MET A 103 -26.13 -7.08 12.97
N ALA A 104 -26.84 -7.99 13.61
CA ALA A 104 -26.35 -8.58 14.83
C ALA A 104 -24.85 -8.90 14.62
N PRO A 105 -24.01 -8.88 15.66
CA PRO A 105 -22.57 -9.19 15.58
C PRO A 105 -22.27 -10.63 15.11
N THR A 106 -23.16 -11.27 14.36
CA THR A 106 -22.87 -12.42 13.51
C THR A 106 -21.76 -12.04 12.54
N ALA A 107 -20.57 -12.52 12.88
CA ALA A 107 -19.29 -12.38 12.20
C ALA A 107 -19.43 -12.21 10.69
N TYR A 108 -19.13 -11.02 10.17
CA TYR A 108 -18.92 -10.86 8.73
C TYR A 108 -17.69 -11.67 8.33
N HIS A 109 -17.87 -12.63 7.43
CA HIS A 109 -16.79 -13.37 6.79
C HIS A 109 -17.18 -13.52 5.33
N THR A 110 -16.22 -13.49 4.40
CA THR A 110 -16.50 -13.70 2.98
C THR A 110 -16.76 -15.16 2.65
N GLY A 111 -17.25 -15.95 3.62
CA GLY A 111 -17.42 -17.40 3.55
C GLY A 111 -18.27 -17.89 2.39
N PRO A 112 -18.61 -19.19 2.35
CA PRO A 112 -19.44 -19.76 1.28
C PRO A 112 -20.81 -19.07 1.09
N GLY A 113 -21.34 -18.39 2.12
CA GLY A 113 -22.54 -17.56 2.03
C GLY A 113 -22.35 -16.21 1.30
N GLY A 114 -21.11 -15.91 0.90
CA GLY A 114 -20.68 -14.76 0.10
C GLY A 114 -20.59 -13.44 0.86
N PRO A 115 -20.01 -12.40 0.24
CA PRO A 115 -19.89 -11.06 0.82
C PRO A 115 -21.25 -10.33 0.86
N LEU A 116 -22.38 -11.03 1.01
CA LEU A 116 -23.72 -10.45 1.18
C LEU A 116 -24.12 -9.47 0.05
N GLY A 117 -23.92 -9.85 -1.21
CA GLY A 117 -24.27 -9.01 -2.36
C GLY A 117 -23.25 -7.89 -2.64
N ARG A 118 -21.98 -8.12 -2.32
CA ARG A 118 -20.88 -7.16 -2.47
C ARG A 118 -19.73 -7.69 -3.34
N THR A 119 -20.02 -8.65 -4.22
CA THR A 119 -19.05 -9.14 -5.21
C THR A 119 -18.89 -8.14 -6.35
N GLU A 120 -17.91 -8.39 -7.22
CA GLU A 120 -17.77 -7.63 -8.47
C GLU A 120 -19.01 -7.77 -9.37
N GLN A 121 -19.60 -8.98 -9.44
CA GLN A 121 -20.82 -9.20 -10.22
C GLN A 121 -22.01 -8.40 -9.66
N ASP A 122 -22.09 -8.24 -8.33
CA ASP A 122 -23.15 -7.44 -7.70
C ASP A 122 -23.02 -5.96 -8.04
N ILE A 123 -21.78 -5.43 -8.08
CA ILE A 123 -21.50 -4.06 -8.49
C ILE A 123 -21.86 -3.85 -9.96
N GLU A 124 -21.51 -4.80 -10.83
CA GLU A 124 -21.86 -4.77 -12.25
C GLU A 124 -23.38 -4.81 -12.46
N ALA A 125 -24.09 -5.69 -11.74
CA ALA A 125 -25.55 -5.78 -11.77
C ALA A 125 -26.22 -4.49 -11.26
N ALA A 126 -25.67 -3.89 -10.20
CA ALA A 126 -26.13 -2.60 -9.69
C ALA A 126 -25.97 -1.49 -10.75
N ARG A 127 -24.81 -1.41 -11.42
CA ARG A 127 -24.58 -0.45 -12.52
C ARG A 127 -25.55 -0.69 -13.69
N ALA A 128 -25.73 -1.95 -14.09
CA ALA A 128 -26.61 -2.32 -15.20
C ALA A 128 -28.09 -2.00 -14.92
N SER A 129 -28.51 -2.08 -13.66
CA SER A 129 -29.87 -1.70 -13.23
C SER A 129 -30.06 -0.19 -13.00
N GLY A 130 -29.00 0.62 -13.17
CA GLY A 130 -29.03 2.06 -12.94
C GLY A 130 -28.95 2.46 -11.46
N ALA A 131 -28.61 1.53 -10.56
CA ALA A 131 -28.32 1.87 -9.18
C ALA A 131 -27.07 2.75 -9.11
N ARG A 132 -27.05 3.69 -8.16
CA ARG A 132 -25.91 4.56 -7.96
C ARG A 132 -24.76 3.77 -7.36
N THR A 133 -23.58 3.90 -7.96
CA THR A 133 -22.34 3.33 -7.46
C THR A 133 -21.29 4.42 -7.33
N PHE A 134 -20.42 4.30 -6.33
CA PHE A 134 -19.30 5.21 -6.08
C PHE A 134 -18.01 4.42 -6.10
N CYS A 135 -16.91 5.05 -6.52
CA CYS A 135 -15.57 4.51 -6.32
C CYS A 135 -14.84 5.39 -5.29
N HIS A 136 -14.57 4.80 -4.12
CA HIS A 136 -13.84 5.48 -3.06
C HIS A 136 -12.32 5.30 -3.18
N GLY A 137 -11.86 4.40 -4.04
CA GLY A 137 -10.45 4.15 -4.32
C GLY A 137 -9.74 5.29 -5.08
N LEU A 138 -8.54 4.99 -5.55
CA LEU A 138 -7.73 5.88 -6.37
C LEU A 138 -8.27 5.96 -7.81
N LEU A 139 -8.01 7.09 -8.46
CA LEU A 139 -8.34 7.27 -9.87
C LEU A 139 -7.42 6.37 -10.73
N PRO A 140 -7.94 5.76 -11.82
CA PRO A 140 -7.12 4.94 -12.72
C PRO A 140 -5.85 5.65 -13.21
N SER A 141 -5.96 6.94 -13.55
CA SER A 141 -4.82 7.75 -14.00
C SER A 141 -3.72 7.92 -12.94
N HIS A 142 -4.05 7.85 -11.64
CA HIS A 142 -3.03 7.86 -10.59
C HIS A 142 -2.26 6.54 -10.54
N ILE A 143 -2.96 5.42 -10.73
CA ILE A 143 -2.36 4.09 -10.72
C ILE A 143 -1.44 3.93 -11.94
N GLU A 144 -1.94 4.30 -13.13
CA GLU A 144 -1.15 4.30 -14.37
C GLU A 144 0.12 5.14 -14.21
N GLY A 145 -0.02 6.39 -13.74
CA GLY A 145 1.11 7.28 -13.50
C GLY A 145 2.10 6.73 -12.48
N MET A 146 1.62 6.05 -11.43
CA MET A 146 2.50 5.44 -10.43
C MET A 146 3.27 4.24 -10.98
N VAL A 147 2.63 3.39 -11.79
CA VAL A 147 3.29 2.25 -12.44
C VAL A 147 4.36 2.74 -13.42
N GLN A 148 4.02 3.70 -14.28
CA GLN A 148 4.97 4.35 -15.20
C GLN A 148 6.14 4.97 -14.43
N ALA A 149 5.84 5.72 -13.36
CA ALA A 149 6.88 6.37 -12.56
C ALA A 149 7.80 5.36 -11.87
N SER A 150 7.24 4.24 -11.39
CA SER A 150 8.01 3.15 -10.77
C SER A 150 8.92 2.47 -11.77
N GLN A 151 8.44 2.20 -12.99
CA GLN A 151 9.27 1.62 -14.03
C GLN A 151 10.40 2.57 -14.47
N PHE A 152 10.12 3.87 -14.58
CA PHE A 152 11.15 4.87 -14.82
C PHE A 152 12.19 4.91 -13.69
N LEU A 153 11.74 4.94 -12.43
CA LEU A 153 12.62 4.88 -11.27
C LEU A 153 13.50 3.63 -11.32
N HIS A 154 12.90 2.47 -11.60
CA HIS A 154 13.62 1.19 -11.66
C HIS A 154 14.62 1.11 -12.81
N SER A 155 14.47 1.91 -13.88
CA SER A 155 15.52 2.08 -14.90
C SER A 155 16.79 2.79 -14.37
N LYS A 156 16.67 3.54 -13.27
CA LYS A 156 17.79 4.27 -12.62
C LYS A 156 18.22 3.61 -11.31
N LEU A 157 17.28 2.96 -10.65
CA LEU A 157 17.41 2.34 -9.35
C LEU A 157 16.84 0.92 -9.41
N HIS A 158 17.67 -0.01 -9.87
CA HIS A 158 17.27 -1.39 -10.04
C HIS A 158 16.69 -1.99 -8.74
N PRO A 159 15.50 -2.59 -8.79
CA PRO A 159 14.98 -3.35 -7.67
C PRO A 159 15.95 -4.50 -7.39
N VAL A 160 16.01 -4.91 -6.13
CA VAL A 160 16.86 -6.01 -5.71
C VAL A 160 15.97 -7.14 -5.24
N VAL A 161 16.31 -8.34 -5.69
CA VAL A 161 15.89 -9.55 -5.02
C VAL A 161 17.10 -10.03 -4.24
N ASN A 162 17.16 -9.74 -2.95
CA ASN A 162 18.11 -10.43 -2.09
C ASN A 162 17.48 -11.78 -1.70
N GLU A 163 18.28 -12.82 -1.45
CA GLU A 163 17.76 -14.08 -0.87
C GLU A 163 17.01 -13.85 0.46
N ARG A 164 17.32 -12.77 1.19
CA ARG A 164 16.55 -12.37 2.39
C ARG A 164 15.21 -11.71 2.08
N ASP A 165 15.06 -11.17 0.87
CA ASP A 165 13.81 -10.56 0.39
C ASP A 165 12.91 -11.64 -0.23
N ILE A 166 13.50 -12.77 -0.63
CA ILE A 166 12.81 -14.03 -0.89
C ILE A 166 12.26 -14.53 0.44
N ARG A 167 10.98 -14.24 0.72
CA ARG A 167 10.38 -14.58 2.02
C ARG A 167 10.03 -16.07 2.12
N HIS A 168 10.07 -16.79 1.00
CA HIS A 168 9.75 -18.21 0.89
C HIS A 168 10.67 -18.93 -0.12
N PRO A 169 11.13 -20.17 0.15
CA PRO A 169 12.05 -20.90 -0.74
C PRO A 169 11.55 -21.11 -2.18
N ASP A 170 10.25 -20.96 -2.37
CA ASP A 170 9.45 -21.20 -3.57
C ASP A 170 9.02 -19.90 -4.31
N GLU A 171 9.46 -18.72 -3.85
CA GLU A 171 9.21 -17.47 -4.59
C GLU A 171 9.97 -17.44 -5.93
N GLU A 172 9.23 -17.49 -7.03
CA GLU A 172 9.78 -17.34 -8.38
C GLU A 172 10.11 -15.88 -8.69
N ILE A 173 11.37 -15.61 -9.03
CA ILE A 173 11.81 -14.31 -9.56
C ILE A 173 11.46 -14.27 -11.04
N LEU A 174 10.54 -13.37 -11.42
CA LEU A 174 10.22 -13.15 -12.82
C LEU A 174 11.35 -12.34 -13.50
N PHE A 175 11.71 -12.68 -14.74
CA PHE A 175 12.65 -11.90 -15.56
C PHE A 175 11.98 -11.57 -16.90
N TYR A 176 12.10 -10.32 -17.35
CA TYR A 176 11.62 -9.90 -18.66
C TYR A 176 12.80 -9.51 -19.55
N ASP A 177 12.95 -10.20 -20.68
CA ASP A 177 13.80 -9.72 -21.76
C ASP A 177 13.04 -8.60 -22.49
N ILE A 178 13.65 -7.43 -22.61
CA ILE A 178 13.09 -6.27 -23.32
C ILE A 178 12.75 -6.55 -24.79
N ASN A 179 13.26 -7.67 -25.35
CA ASN A 179 13.09 -8.00 -26.77
C ASN A 179 12.21 -9.24 -27.07
N LYS A 180 11.86 -10.12 -26.10
CA LYS A 180 11.11 -11.38 -26.38
C LYS A 180 10.29 -11.90 -25.19
N GLU A 181 9.30 -12.74 -25.53
CA GLU A 181 8.31 -13.45 -24.70
C GLU A 181 8.76 -13.88 -23.29
N PHE A 182 7.78 -14.00 -22.37
CA PHE A 182 7.93 -14.52 -21.00
C PHE A 182 8.75 -15.82 -20.96
N ILE A 183 9.86 -15.84 -20.21
CA ILE A 183 10.66 -17.05 -19.95
C ILE A 183 10.80 -17.25 -18.43
N PRO A 184 10.03 -18.15 -17.80
CA PRO A 184 10.33 -18.58 -16.43
C PRO A 184 11.67 -19.33 -16.47
N ARG A 185 12.65 -18.93 -15.64
CA ARG A 185 14.00 -19.52 -15.64
C ARG A 185 14.46 -19.93 -14.25
N GLU A 186 14.93 -21.17 -14.16
CA GLU A 186 15.86 -21.61 -13.12
C GLU A 186 17.28 -21.11 -13.45
N GLY A 187 17.94 -20.44 -12.49
CA GLY A 187 19.33 -20.00 -12.59
C GLY A 187 19.49 -18.54 -13.01
N ILE A 188 19.81 -17.68 -12.03
CA ILE A 188 20.02 -16.24 -12.20
C ILE A 188 21.30 -16.00 -13.04
N ARG A 189 21.17 -15.81 -14.35
CA ARG A 189 22.21 -15.15 -15.16
C ARG A 189 21.73 -13.77 -15.56
N TYR A 190 22.43 -12.74 -15.09
CA TYR A 190 22.16 -11.35 -15.44
C TYR A 190 22.33 -11.11 -16.94
N THR A 191 21.26 -10.68 -17.61
CA THR A 191 21.33 -10.14 -18.97
C THR A 191 21.33 -8.62 -18.89
N PRO A 192 22.40 -7.92 -19.31
CA PRO A 192 22.39 -6.47 -19.42
C PRO A 192 21.20 -6.00 -20.27
N GLY A 193 20.36 -5.12 -19.72
CA GLY A 193 19.19 -4.57 -20.40
C GLY A 193 17.86 -5.29 -20.10
N ALA A 194 17.86 -6.41 -19.38
CA ALA A 194 16.60 -7.04 -18.92
C ALA A 194 15.95 -6.22 -17.80
N GLU A 195 14.62 -6.15 -17.81
CA GLU A 195 13.88 -5.59 -16.69
C GLU A 195 14.04 -6.50 -15.46
N ARG A 196 14.28 -5.88 -14.31
CA ARG A 196 14.44 -6.59 -13.04
C ARG A 196 13.15 -6.53 -12.25
N THR A 197 12.86 -7.63 -11.58
CA THR A 197 11.82 -7.70 -10.55
C THR A 197 12.47 -7.62 -9.18
N GLY A 198 11.66 -7.39 -8.16
CA GLY A 198 12.14 -7.32 -6.78
C GLY A 198 11.46 -6.24 -5.98
N VAL A 199 12.10 -5.88 -4.88
CA VAL A 199 11.56 -4.97 -3.89
C VAL A 199 12.48 -3.76 -3.74
N THR A 200 11.91 -2.56 -3.71
CA THR A 200 12.65 -1.31 -3.49
C THR A 200 12.09 -0.62 -2.25
N HIS A 201 12.94 -0.43 -1.23
CA HIS A 201 12.53 0.21 0.04
C HIS A 201 12.93 1.68 0.07
N LEU A 202 11.97 2.59 -0.08
CA LEU A 202 12.15 4.04 -0.03
C LEU A 202 11.78 4.57 1.36
N VAL A 203 12.71 4.47 2.31
CA VAL A 203 12.48 4.85 3.73
C VAL A 203 13.34 6.04 4.12
N ASP A 204 12.71 7.16 4.50
CA ASP A 204 13.41 8.41 4.83
C ASP A 204 14.25 8.30 6.11
N ALA A 205 13.74 7.61 7.11
CA ALA A 205 14.36 7.51 8.42
C ALA A 205 14.07 6.14 9.06
N TRP A 206 15.08 5.29 9.14
CA TRP A 206 15.00 3.98 9.80
C TRP A 206 16.32 3.54 10.43
N PHE A 207 16.21 2.53 11.29
CA PHE A 207 17.35 1.78 11.77
C PHE A 207 17.57 0.62 10.80
N ALA A 208 18.66 0.66 10.04
CA ALA A 208 18.97 -0.39 9.07
C ALA A 208 18.90 -1.78 9.73
N GLN A 209 18.25 -2.72 9.04
CA GLN A 209 18.14 -4.11 9.49
C GLN A 209 19.54 -4.70 9.75
N ALA A 210 19.68 -5.50 10.82
CA ALA A 210 20.94 -6.03 11.35
C ALA A 210 21.86 -5.06 12.14
N HIS A 211 21.53 -3.76 12.23
CA HIS A 211 22.28 -2.79 13.03
C HIS A 211 21.58 -2.48 14.39
N HIS A 212 21.41 -3.51 15.22
CA HIS A 212 20.67 -3.43 16.50
C HIS A 212 21.47 -2.87 17.70
N GLY A 213 22.64 -2.27 17.47
CA GLY A 213 23.44 -1.63 18.52
C GLY A 213 22.83 -0.32 19.05
N LYS A 214 23.05 -0.03 20.34
CA LYS A 214 22.52 1.16 21.05
C LYS A 214 22.99 2.53 20.51
N ASN A 215 23.92 2.55 19.55
CA ASN A 215 24.58 3.77 19.06
C ASN A 215 24.38 4.02 17.55
N HIS A 216 23.52 3.27 16.88
CA HIS A 216 23.27 3.55 15.47
C HIS A 216 22.30 4.72 15.32
N ALA A 217 22.78 5.77 14.67
CA ALA A 217 21.93 6.83 14.17
C ALA A 217 20.94 6.27 13.15
N MET A 218 19.76 6.89 13.07
CA MET A 218 18.83 6.59 11.99
C MET A 218 19.45 7.04 10.65
N THR A 219 19.21 6.31 9.59
CA THR A 219 19.67 6.67 8.24
C THR A 219 18.48 6.65 7.27
N PRO A 220 18.57 7.26 6.08
CA PRO A 220 17.67 6.87 5.00
C PRO A 220 18.00 5.45 4.52
N SER A 221 17.08 4.85 3.76
CA SER A 221 17.33 3.58 3.08
C SER A 221 18.47 3.70 2.07
N SER A 222 19.35 2.70 2.06
CA SER A 222 20.42 2.59 1.07
C SER A 222 19.89 2.39 -0.35
N ASP A 223 18.65 1.92 -0.49
CA ASP A 223 18.01 1.80 -1.80
C ASP A 223 17.76 3.16 -2.43
N MET A 224 17.64 4.25 -1.66
CA MET A 224 17.29 5.55 -2.24
C MET A 224 18.42 6.25 -3.01
N PHE A 225 19.70 5.92 -2.74
CA PHE A 225 20.84 6.78 -3.13
C PHE A 225 22.06 6.02 -3.68
N ARG A 226 21.86 5.07 -4.59
CA ARG A 226 22.97 4.30 -5.19
C ARG A 226 23.84 5.08 -6.17
N SER A 227 23.31 6.17 -6.74
CA SER A 227 24.00 7.06 -7.67
C SER A 227 23.30 8.42 -7.75
N CYS A 228 23.95 9.42 -8.36
CA CYS A 228 23.31 10.72 -8.60
C CYS A 228 22.07 10.60 -9.49
N SER A 229 22.11 9.74 -10.52
CA SER A 229 20.96 9.49 -11.39
C SER A 229 19.81 8.80 -10.65
N ALA A 230 20.12 7.90 -9.71
CA ALA A 230 19.10 7.30 -8.84
C ALA A 230 18.45 8.35 -7.93
N ALA A 231 19.24 9.27 -7.35
CA ALA A 231 18.71 10.35 -6.52
C ALA A 231 17.79 11.30 -7.31
N GLN A 232 18.15 11.65 -8.55
CA GLN A 232 17.29 12.44 -9.44
C GLN A 232 16.02 11.69 -9.84
N GLY A 233 16.15 10.40 -10.18
CA GLY A 233 15.01 9.54 -10.50
C GLY A 233 14.03 9.42 -9.35
N LEU A 234 14.53 9.34 -8.11
CA LEU A 234 13.71 9.30 -6.90
C LEU A 234 12.98 10.62 -6.64
N ASP A 235 13.65 11.76 -6.81
CA ASP A 235 13.01 13.07 -6.66
C ASP A 235 11.87 13.26 -7.67
N TRP A 236 12.12 12.89 -8.93
CA TRP A 236 11.10 12.88 -9.97
C TRP A 236 9.95 11.91 -9.67
N TYR A 237 10.25 10.70 -9.16
CA TYR A 237 9.23 9.73 -8.75
C TYR A 237 8.30 10.28 -7.67
N TYR A 238 8.84 10.97 -6.66
CA TYR A 238 8.01 11.56 -5.62
C TYR A 238 7.10 12.66 -6.15
N GLU A 239 7.60 13.51 -7.04
CA GLU A 239 6.77 14.55 -7.67
C GLU A 239 5.69 13.92 -8.55
N ALA A 240 6.04 12.92 -9.36
CA ALA A 240 5.10 12.22 -10.26
C ALA A 240 4.00 11.48 -9.49
N THR A 241 4.31 10.92 -8.32
CA THR A 241 3.36 10.15 -7.50
C THR A 241 2.63 10.99 -6.45
N LYS A 242 2.96 12.28 -6.33
CA LYS A 242 2.42 13.17 -5.30
C LYS A 242 0.89 13.24 -5.25
N PRO A 243 0.17 13.43 -6.36
CA PRO A 243 -1.30 13.50 -6.32
C PRO A 243 -1.92 12.25 -5.70
N MET A 244 -1.39 11.06 -6.03
CA MET A 244 -1.88 9.80 -5.49
C MET A 244 -1.67 9.70 -3.99
N VAL A 245 -0.48 10.07 -3.52
CA VAL A 245 -0.12 9.97 -2.09
C VAL A 245 -0.92 10.96 -1.27
N GLU A 246 -1.21 12.16 -1.80
CA GLU A 246 -2.12 13.10 -1.14
C GLU A 246 -3.55 12.55 -1.03
N HIS A 247 -3.99 11.71 -1.97
CA HIS A 247 -5.26 10.99 -1.84
C HIS A 247 -5.20 9.94 -0.74
N LEU A 248 -4.12 9.16 -0.70
CA LEU A 248 -3.91 8.18 0.37
C LEU A 248 -3.81 8.86 1.75
N ASP A 249 -3.14 10.01 1.86
CA ASP A 249 -3.01 10.81 3.10
C ASP A 249 -4.40 11.10 3.69
N LEU A 250 -5.34 11.54 2.87
CA LEU A 250 -6.72 11.80 3.31
C LEU A 250 -7.45 10.51 3.71
N MET A 251 -7.31 9.43 2.92
CA MET A 251 -7.89 8.12 3.26
C MET A 251 -7.39 7.63 4.63
N PHE A 252 -6.09 7.76 4.89
CA PHE A 252 -5.47 7.37 6.15
C PHE A 252 -5.92 8.25 7.31
N LYS A 253 -5.97 9.57 7.09
CA LYS A 253 -6.44 10.53 8.10
C LYS A 253 -7.85 10.24 8.58
N VAL A 254 -8.74 9.84 7.68
CA VAL A 254 -10.14 9.56 7.98
C VAL A 254 -10.31 8.18 8.62
N SER A 255 -9.59 7.15 8.14
CA SER A 255 -9.74 5.79 8.64
C SER A 255 -8.99 5.54 9.96
N PHE A 256 -7.79 6.06 10.13
CA PHE A 256 -6.94 5.85 11.32
C PHE A 256 -6.42 7.20 11.87
N PRO A 257 -7.31 8.08 12.38
CA PRO A 257 -6.94 9.46 12.73
C PRO A 257 -5.89 9.56 13.85
N VAL A 258 -5.84 8.59 14.77
CA VAL A 258 -4.85 8.58 15.87
C VAL A 258 -3.46 8.24 15.31
N GLN A 259 -3.35 7.14 14.57
CA GLN A 259 -2.10 6.74 13.93
C GLN A 259 -1.64 7.80 12.93
N TYR A 260 -2.56 8.43 12.19
CA TYR A 260 -2.26 9.53 11.28
C TYR A 260 -1.51 10.67 11.97
N GLN A 261 -1.97 11.12 13.15
CA GLN A 261 -1.32 12.20 13.89
C GLN A 261 0.09 11.82 14.31
N GLU A 262 0.28 10.58 14.79
CA GLU A 262 1.59 10.06 15.15
C GLU A 262 2.53 9.98 13.95
N TYR A 263 2.03 9.47 12.81
CA TYR A 263 2.78 9.32 11.57
C TYR A 263 3.14 10.69 10.99
N GLN A 264 2.21 11.64 10.95
CA GLN A 264 2.46 12.99 10.44
C GLN A 264 3.54 13.70 11.27
N ALA A 265 3.46 13.61 12.61
CA ALA A 265 4.48 14.19 13.48
C ALA A 265 5.86 13.55 13.28
N ALA A 266 5.91 12.22 13.17
CA ALA A 266 7.14 11.50 12.89
C ALA A 266 7.69 11.84 11.50
N PHE A 267 6.83 11.95 10.49
CA PHE A 267 7.18 12.34 9.14
C PHE A 267 7.78 13.74 9.09
N ASP A 268 7.13 14.73 9.69
CA ASP A 268 7.64 16.10 9.77
C ASP A 268 9.04 16.13 10.41
N ALA A 269 9.28 15.32 11.45
CA ALA A 269 10.59 15.21 12.09
C ALA A 269 11.62 14.41 11.28
N GLY A 270 11.17 13.36 10.60
CA GLY A 270 11.97 12.29 9.99
C GLY A 270 12.28 12.46 8.50
N GLN A 271 11.54 13.30 7.77
CA GLN A 271 11.65 13.41 6.32
C GLN A 271 13.08 13.75 5.86
N PHE A 272 13.65 12.90 5.01
CA PHE A 272 14.96 13.11 4.40
C PHE A 272 14.82 13.77 3.03
N VAL A 273 13.99 13.21 2.15
CA VAL A 273 13.70 13.78 0.82
C VAL A 273 12.57 14.80 0.91
N ARG A 274 12.88 16.07 0.63
CA ARG A 274 11.96 17.21 0.79
C ARG A 274 10.66 17.06 0.02
N ASN A 275 10.74 16.44 -1.15
CA ASN A 275 9.61 16.30 -2.06
C ASN A 275 8.78 15.05 -1.80
N ASN A 276 9.16 14.18 -0.85
CA ASN A 276 8.34 13.03 -0.47
C ASN A 276 7.01 13.52 0.14
N PRO A 277 5.83 13.19 -0.43
CA PRO A 277 4.57 13.43 0.27
C PRO A 277 4.40 12.46 1.45
N GLY A 278 4.06 13.01 2.63
CA GLY A 278 3.78 12.26 3.85
C GLY A 278 2.38 11.62 3.86
N PRO A 279 1.94 11.03 4.99
CA PRO A 279 2.57 11.06 6.32
C PRO A 279 3.44 9.82 6.61
N TRP A 280 3.67 8.94 5.65
CA TRP A 280 4.47 7.72 5.86
C TRP A 280 5.96 7.97 5.73
N LEU A 281 6.75 7.42 6.65
CA LEU A 281 8.22 7.47 6.57
C LEU A 281 8.80 6.55 5.51
N GLY A 282 8.07 5.49 5.14
CA GLY A 282 8.51 4.45 4.23
C GLY A 282 7.51 4.17 3.11
N ARG A 283 8.05 3.90 1.92
CA ARG A 283 7.33 3.29 0.81
C ARG A 283 8.08 2.04 0.35
N VAL A 284 7.34 1.00 -0.01
CA VAL A 284 7.90 -0.17 -0.71
C VAL A 284 7.24 -0.29 -2.07
N ILE A 285 8.07 -0.48 -3.10
CA ILE A 285 7.59 -0.89 -4.42
C ILE A 285 7.89 -2.38 -4.56
N VAL A 286 6.83 -3.18 -4.64
CA VAL A 286 6.90 -4.61 -4.93
C VAL A 286 6.72 -4.79 -6.44
N HIS A 287 7.83 -4.91 -7.15
CA HIS A 287 7.87 -4.86 -8.61
C HIS A 287 7.84 -6.27 -9.19
N LYS A 288 6.64 -6.72 -9.55
CA LYS A 288 6.40 -8.00 -10.26
C LYS A 288 6.94 -9.22 -9.50
N VAL A 289 6.65 -9.26 -8.21
CA VAL A 289 6.98 -10.36 -7.31
C VAL A 289 5.69 -10.88 -6.69
N GLN A 290 5.59 -12.19 -6.48
CA GLN A 290 4.48 -12.78 -5.73
C GLN A 290 4.62 -12.45 -4.25
N VAL A 291 3.50 -12.14 -3.59
CA VAL A 291 3.50 -11.81 -2.16
C VAL A 291 2.77 -12.91 -1.40
N LEU A 292 3.55 -13.81 -0.82
CA LEU A 292 3.05 -14.93 -0.04
C LEU A 292 2.66 -14.52 1.38
N LEU A 293 2.13 -15.48 2.15
CA LEU A 293 1.57 -15.23 3.46
C LEU A 293 2.61 -14.76 4.49
N HIS A 294 2.40 -13.56 5.02
CA HIS A 294 3.28 -12.97 6.03
C HIS A 294 2.59 -11.92 6.91
N GLN A 295 3.31 -11.48 7.94
CA GLN A 295 3.05 -10.23 8.68
C GLN A 295 4.25 -9.30 8.53
N ASP A 296 4.01 -7.99 8.48
CA ASP A 296 5.08 -6.99 8.43
C ASP A 296 5.64 -6.72 9.83
N GLY A 297 6.63 -7.54 10.19
CA GLY A 297 7.13 -7.63 11.56
C GLY A 297 7.66 -6.32 12.15
N GLU A 298 8.33 -5.51 11.33
CA GLU A 298 9.02 -4.29 11.76
C GLU A 298 8.12 -3.04 11.83
N ASP A 299 6.88 -3.12 11.35
CA ASP A 299 5.93 -2.00 11.42
C ASP A 299 5.50 -1.74 12.88
N GLY A 300 5.54 -2.78 13.71
CA GLY A 300 5.17 -2.74 15.13
C GLY A 300 3.79 -3.31 15.39
N LYS A 301 3.30 -3.13 16.62
CA LYS A 301 1.91 -3.43 16.99
C LYS A 301 1.07 -2.20 16.75
N ASN A 302 -0.18 -2.36 16.33
CA ASN A 302 -1.10 -1.26 16.04
C ASN A 302 -0.64 -0.29 14.92
N ALA A 303 0.38 -0.66 14.15
CA ALA A 303 0.85 0.17 13.05
C ALA A 303 -0.06 -0.05 11.84
N ALA A 304 -0.62 1.05 11.33
CA ALA A 304 -1.42 1.02 10.12
C ALA A 304 -0.51 1.15 8.88
N THR A 305 -0.76 0.29 7.91
CA THR A 305 -0.04 0.21 6.64
C THR A 305 -1.06 0.33 5.52
N GLY A 306 -0.76 1.19 4.55
CA GLY A 306 -1.58 1.38 3.35
C GLY A 306 -1.00 0.57 2.19
N ILE A 307 -1.84 -0.18 1.49
CA ILE A 307 -1.45 -0.91 0.29
C ILE A 307 -2.42 -0.62 -0.87
N THR A 308 -1.86 -0.58 -2.07
CA THR A 308 -2.58 -0.54 -3.35
C THR A 308 -1.72 -1.24 -4.40
N ASN A 309 -2.33 -1.67 -5.50
CA ASN A 309 -1.60 -2.27 -6.62
C ASN A 309 -1.95 -1.59 -7.96
N GLY A 310 -1.18 -1.96 -8.99
CA GLY A 310 -1.38 -1.56 -10.37
C GLY A 310 -0.68 -2.52 -11.33
N GLY A 311 -0.64 -2.14 -12.61
CA GLY A 311 0.00 -2.90 -13.67
C GLY A 311 -0.97 -3.76 -14.48
N PHE A 312 -0.42 -4.60 -15.35
CA PHE A 312 -1.18 -5.41 -16.31
C PHE A 312 -0.99 -6.89 -16.02
N TYR A 313 -1.93 -7.48 -15.31
CA TYR A 313 -1.88 -8.87 -14.89
C TYR A 313 -3.28 -9.49 -14.89
N ARG A 314 -3.32 -10.81 -14.96
CA ARG A 314 -4.52 -11.61 -14.80
C ARG A 314 -4.40 -12.49 -13.57
N GLY A 315 -5.51 -12.71 -12.92
CA GLY A 315 -5.60 -13.71 -11.88
C GLY A 315 -5.78 -15.12 -12.44
N GLY A 316 -5.16 -16.13 -11.84
CA GLY A 316 -5.59 -17.52 -12.06
C GLY A 316 -6.96 -17.72 -11.39
N GLY A 317 -8.05 -17.80 -12.15
CA GLY A 317 -9.40 -18.08 -11.60
C GLY A 317 -10.00 -16.99 -10.67
N GLY A 318 -9.42 -15.78 -10.62
CA GLY A 318 -9.85 -14.71 -9.71
C GLY A 318 -8.70 -13.85 -9.18
N GLY A 319 -7.45 -14.31 -9.32
CA GLY A 319 -6.25 -13.76 -8.68
C GLY A 319 -5.89 -12.27 -8.77
N GLY A 320 -4.92 -11.90 -7.94
CA GLY A 320 -4.66 -10.54 -7.48
C GLY A 320 -5.46 -10.12 -6.23
N GLU A 321 -6.35 -11.00 -5.74
CA GLU A 321 -7.15 -10.79 -4.52
C GLU A 321 -6.27 -10.71 -3.27
N LEU A 322 -6.70 -9.98 -2.24
CA LEU A 322 -6.01 -9.92 -0.96
C LEU A 322 -6.67 -10.88 0.04
N TYR A 323 -5.88 -11.81 0.57
CA TYR A 323 -6.27 -12.68 1.67
C TYR A 323 -5.88 -12.10 3.02
N LEU A 324 -6.79 -12.15 3.98
CA LEU A 324 -6.56 -11.86 5.39
C LEU A 324 -7.10 -13.03 6.23
N PRO A 325 -6.37 -14.16 6.32
CA PRO A 325 -6.90 -15.40 6.89
C PRO A 325 -7.28 -15.30 8.37
N ASP A 326 -6.64 -14.43 9.15
CA ASP A 326 -6.95 -14.25 10.58
C ASP A 326 -8.39 -13.79 10.83
N ILE A 327 -8.93 -13.05 9.88
CA ILE A 327 -10.29 -12.49 9.92
C ILE A 327 -11.18 -13.08 8.83
N ARG A 328 -10.71 -14.14 8.15
CA ARG A 328 -11.45 -14.86 7.09
C ARG A 328 -12.07 -13.90 6.06
N LEU A 329 -11.27 -12.92 5.62
CA LEU A 329 -11.67 -11.87 4.68
C LEU A 329 -10.86 -12.00 3.39
N LYS A 330 -11.55 -12.10 2.26
CA LYS A 330 -10.97 -12.03 0.92
C LYS A 330 -11.47 -10.76 0.21
N LEU A 331 -10.56 -9.88 -0.17
CA LEU A 331 -10.88 -8.63 -0.87
C LEU A 331 -10.51 -8.75 -2.35
N LYS A 332 -11.30 -8.11 -3.22
CA LYS A 332 -11.05 -8.14 -4.66
C LYS A 332 -9.69 -7.52 -5.02
N TYR A 333 -9.30 -6.46 -4.31
CA TYR A 333 -7.99 -5.82 -4.37
C TYR A 333 -7.49 -5.56 -5.81
N LYS A 334 -8.36 -4.97 -6.64
CA LYS A 334 -8.03 -4.63 -8.02
C LYS A 334 -7.26 -3.31 -8.10
N PRO A 335 -6.60 -3.01 -9.24
CA PRO A 335 -5.93 -1.73 -9.44
C PRO A 335 -6.84 -0.54 -9.14
N GLY A 336 -6.37 0.35 -8.25
CA GLY A 336 -7.12 1.51 -7.77
C GLY A 336 -7.77 1.31 -6.41
N ASP A 337 -7.97 0.08 -5.96
CA ASP A 337 -8.44 -0.17 -4.60
C ASP A 337 -7.33 0.11 -3.58
N VAL A 338 -7.71 0.62 -2.40
CA VAL A 338 -6.78 0.89 -1.31
C VAL A 338 -7.22 0.15 -0.06
N VAL A 339 -6.28 -0.55 0.57
CA VAL A 339 -6.48 -1.20 1.86
C VAL A 339 -5.57 -0.53 2.88
N ILE A 340 -6.12 -0.05 3.99
CA ILE A 340 -5.35 0.45 5.14
C ILE A 340 -5.67 -0.44 6.33
N PHE A 341 -4.68 -1.12 6.87
CA PHE A 341 -4.89 -2.17 7.88
C PHE A 341 -3.67 -2.36 8.77
N LEU A 342 -3.85 -3.13 9.84
CA LEU A 342 -2.79 -3.44 10.81
C LEU A 342 -1.86 -4.56 10.30
N ALA A 343 -1.08 -4.29 9.25
CA ALA A 343 -0.24 -5.30 8.56
C ALA A 343 0.81 -5.98 9.46
N GLY A 344 1.24 -5.31 10.53
CA GLY A 344 2.13 -5.89 11.54
C GLY A 344 1.45 -6.86 12.50
N ASP A 345 0.11 -6.85 12.57
CA ASP A 345 -0.72 -7.68 13.44
C ASP A 345 -1.55 -8.72 12.67
N LEU A 346 -1.87 -8.47 11.40
CA LEU A 346 -2.66 -9.34 10.52
C LEU A 346 -1.80 -10.04 9.48
N TYR A 347 -1.95 -11.36 9.37
CA TYR A 347 -1.42 -12.12 8.24
C TYR A 347 -2.15 -11.72 6.97
N HIS A 348 -1.40 -11.58 5.90
CA HIS A 348 -1.95 -11.26 4.60
C HIS A 348 -1.10 -11.84 3.46
N ALA A 349 -1.75 -12.05 2.32
CA ALA A 349 -1.15 -12.55 1.08
C ALA A 349 -1.92 -12.02 -0.12
N VAL A 350 -1.27 -11.94 -1.28
CA VAL A 350 -1.94 -11.65 -2.55
C VAL A 350 -2.07 -12.96 -3.33
N GLU A 351 -3.27 -13.26 -3.83
CA GLU A 351 -3.53 -14.42 -4.68
C GLU A 351 -2.61 -14.42 -5.90
N PHE A 352 -2.26 -15.62 -6.35
CA PHE A 352 -1.41 -15.79 -7.51
C PHE A 352 -1.94 -15.04 -8.73
N TRP A 353 -1.04 -14.32 -9.39
CA TRP A 353 -1.31 -13.59 -10.61
C TRP A 353 -0.24 -13.88 -11.66
N GLU A 354 -0.62 -13.72 -12.92
CA GLU A 354 0.29 -13.84 -14.04
C GLU A 354 0.34 -12.52 -14.82
N PRO A 355 1.49 -12.15 -15.38
CA PRO A 355 1.57 -11.02 -16.31
C PRO A 355 0.61 -11.23 -17.49
N SER A 356 -0.11 -10.19 -17.91
CA SER A 356 -1.06 -10.30 -19.01
C SER A 356 -1.04 -9.09 -19.93
N GLY A 357 -1.19 -9.34 -21.24
CA GLY A 357 -1.21 -8.31 -22.27
C GLY A 357 0.18 -8.01 -22.86
N PRO A 358 0.25 -7.17 -23.90
CA PRO A 358 1.51 -6.68 -24.45
C PRO A 358 2.11 -5.56 -23.59
N VAL A 359 3.34 -5.15 -23.90
CA VAL A 359 3.88 -3.86 -23.45
C VAL A 359 2.96 -2.75 -23.94
N ASN A 360 2.61 -1.80 -23.08
CA ASN A 360 1.72 -0.70 -23.45
C ASN A 360 2.46 0.39 -24.27
N ASP A 361 1.72 1.37 -24.76
CA ASP A 361 2.26 2.46 -25.59
C ASP A 361 3.31 3.33 -24.86
N ASP A 362 3.30 3.33 -23.52
CA ASP A 362 4.27 4.03 -22.67
C ASP A 362 5.52 3.19 -22.35
N GLY A 363 5.63 1.98 -22.91
CA GLY A 363 6.73 1.05 -22.64
C GLY A 363 6.61 0.32 -21.30
N VAL A 364 5.46 0.37 -20.63
CA VAL A 364 5.20 -0.37 -19.40
C VAL A 364 4.99 -1.84 -19.71
N THR A 365 5.80 -2.69 -19.10
CA THR A 365 5.79 -4.14 -19.30
C THR A 365 4.77 -4.82 -18.38
N PRO A 366 4.13 -5.94 -18.80
CA PRO A 366 3.13 -6.64 -18.00
C PRO A 366 3.63 -7.13 -16.64
N GLY A 367 2.72 -7.26 -15.68
CA GLY A 367 2.94 -7.73 -14.31
C GLY A 367 2.24 -6.85 -13.27
N GLN A 368 2.07 -7.36 -12.06
CA GLN A 368 1.56 -6.58 -10.92
C GLN A 368 2.68 -5.74 -10.31
N VAL A 369 2.36 -4.50 -9.95
CA VAL A 369 3.21 -3.65 -9.12
C VAL A 369 2.45 -3.29 -7.85
N GLY A 370 2.96 -3.73 -6.71
CA GLY A 370 2.42 -3.41 -5.39
C GLY A 370 3.09 -2.17 -4.79
N PHE A 371 2.31 -1.37 -4.08
CA PHE A 371 2.77 -0.16 -3.41
C PHE A 371 2.36 -0.21 -1.94
N VAL A 372 3.35 -0.20 -1.05
CA VAL A 372 3.15 -0.29 0.40
C VAL A 372 3.61 1.01 1.06
N PHE A 373 2.82 1.53 1.98
CA PHE A 373 3.05 2.79 2.70
C PHE A 373 3.02 2.52 4.20
N PHE A 374 4.14 2.73 4.87
CA PHE A 374 4.34 2.29 6.26
C PHE A 374 5.28 3.21 7.03
N SER A 375 5.33 3.05 8.35
CA SER A 375 6.30 3.74 9.22
C SER A 375 6.86 2.74 10.23
N PRO A 376 8.16 2.40 10.19
CA PRO A 376 8.74 1.41 11.10
C PRO A 376 8.56 1.79 12.57
N GLU A 377 8.25 0.82 13.44
CA GLU A 377 7.94 1.06 14.85
C GLU A 377 9.07 1.80 15.58
N LYS A 378 10.31 1.35 15.32
CA LYS A 378 11.52 1.92 15.94
C LYS A 378 11.70 3.37 15.50
N SER A 379 11.39 3.69 14.24
CA SER A 379 11.45 5.06 13.73
C SER A 379 10.41 5.95 14.39
N LEU A 380 9.15 5.49 14.48
CA LEU A 380 8.08 6.23 15.16
C LEU A 380 8.46 6.54 16.61
N LYS A 381 8.99 5.55 17.35
CA LYS A 381 9.46 5.74 18.73
C LYS A 381 10.61 6.75 18.83
N ALA A 382 11.59 6.67 17.94
CA ALA A 382 12.76 7.56 17.95
C ALA A 382 12.41 9.02 17.57
N LEU A 383 11.44 9.21 16.69
CA LEU A 383 11.01 10.52 16.18
C LEU A 383 9.91 11.17 17.04
N LYS A 384 9.33 10.44 18.01
CA LYS A 384 8.31 10.98 18.90
C LYS A 384 8.82 12.23 19.64
N GLY A 385 8.06 13.32 19.52
CA GLY A 385 8.34 14.60 20.18
C GLY A 385 9.53 15.38 19.59
N LYS A 386 10.09 14.95 18.45
CA LYS A 386 11.14 15.69 17.77
C LYS A 386 10.55 16.84 16.93
N GLU A 387 11.32 17.91 16.77
CA GLU A 387 10.92 19.05 15.92
C GLU A 387 10.90 18.67 14.44
N LYS A 388 10.13 19.42 13.65
CA LYS A 388 10.16 19.33 12.19
C LYS A 388 11.58 19.49 11.64
N GLY A 389 12.00 18.56 10.78
CA GLY A 389 13.33 18.52 10.17
C GLY A 389 14.45 18.06 11.11
N TRP A 390 14.13 17.54 12.30
CA TRP A 390 15.12 17.07 13.27
C TRP A 390 16.11 16.07 12.66
N PHE A 391 15.62 15.11 11.88
CA PHE A 391 16.44 14.05 11.28
C PHE A 391 17.59 14.64 10.44
N ARG A 392 17.28 15.60 9.57
CA ARG A 392 18.30 16.26 8.74
C ARG A 392 19.18 17.21 9.55
N ALA A 393 18.61 17.91 10.51
CA ALA A 393 19.36 18.87 11.35
C ALA A 393 20.38 18.20 12.26
N THR A 394 20.18 16.93 12.62
CA THR A 394 21.01 16.17 13.58
C THR A 394 21.73 14.98 12.95
N PHE A 395 21.65 14.83 11.63
CA PHE A 395 22.16 13.66 10.91
C PHE A 395 21.67 12.34 11.53
N GLY A 396 20.35 12.19 11.63
CA GLY A 396 19.71 11.02 12.22
C GLY A 396 19.97 10.83 13.71
N GLY A 397 20.28 11.91 14.42
CA GLY A 397 20.66 11.91 15.83
C GLY A 397 22.14 11.64 16.10
N ALA A 398 22.99 11.49 15.07
CA ALA A 398 24.42 11.27 15.27
C ALA A 398 25.18 12.53 15.73
N TRP A 399 24.62 13.72 15.46
CA TRP A 399 25.24 15.01 15.75
C TRP A 399 24.27 15.96 16.47
N PRO A 400 24.78 16.92 17.26
CA PRO A 400 23.97 18.04 17.72
C PRO A 400 23.30 18.76 16.55
N SER A 401 22.15 19.38 16.80
CA SER A 401 21.43 20.13 15.76
C SER A 401 22.32 21.21 15.14
N VAL A 402 22.38 21.28 13.81
CA VAL A 402 23.10 22.33 13.07
C VAL A 402 22.65 23.74 13.46
N LYS A 403 21.41 23.90 13.95
CA LYS A 403 20.90 25.18 14.51
C LYS A 403 21.73 25.68 15.70
N ASN A 404 22.42 24.79 16.40
CA ASN A 404 23.27 25.13 17.55
C ASN A 404 24.71 25.43 17.15
N LEU A 405 25.15 25.06 15.93
CA LEU A 405 26.53 25.28 15.47
C LEU A 405 26.80 26.75 15.10
N PHE A 406 25.77 27.52 14.75
CA PHE A 406 25.90 28.90 14.26
C PHE A 406 25.10 29.92 15.09
N ARG A 407 24.90 29.67 16.40
CA ARG A 407 24.43 30.73 17.30
C ARG A 407 25.57 31.76 17.43
N ILE A 408 25.53 32.80 16.59
CA ILE A 408 26.34 34.02 16.73
C ILE A 408 25.72 34.88 17.83
#